data_AF-A0A947HW05-F1
#
_entry.id   AF-A0A947HW05-F1
#
_cell.length_a   1.000
_cell.length_b   1.000
_cell.length_c   1.000
_cell.angle_alpha   90.00
_cell.angle_beta   90.00
_cell.angle_gamma   90.00
#
_symmetry.space_group_name_H-M   'P 1'
#
loop_
_entity.id
_entity.type
_entity.pdbx_description
1 polymer ?
#
loop_
_entity_poly.entity_id
_entity_poly.type
_entity_poly.pdbx_seq_one_letter_code
_entity_poly.pdbx_strand_id
1 'polypeptide(L)'
;MPLHVFLINLDRSADRLARCAPLLDALGVTWERVPGIEGKRLDAARLAALNPHPAPHGEWFRPLTPGEIGCFLSHLRCWQLIAERGLDCALVLEDDFQTHDICTLQNLQALADSATGAHPWDVLKLTRLRQGAKRVGSVGQVSGDAGQGTPLALCFGGKGPEDGTAYLVSRRGAAKLTPKREHLLRPVDFELKHHWERDLTVYSASPDLFWQVGADIAASVIGGGRAEYRDYPPLRKAQVYLRKHRYHMRFWLANKLGLGRRNVLG
;
A
#
# COMPACT_ATOMS: atom_id res chain seq x y z
N MET A 1 -21.27 -0.46 9.12
CA MET A 1 -21.31 0.75 8.29
C MET A 1 -20.86 0.37 6.89
N PRO A 2 -21.40 1.00 5.82
CA PRO A 2 -20.97 0.68 4.46
C PRO A 2 -19.48 0.98 4.29
N LEU A 3 -18.75 0.07 3.65
CA LEU A 3 -17.34 0.26 3.32
C LEU A 3 -17.18 1.44 2.36
N HIS A 4 -16.35 2.42 2.76
CA HIS A 4 -15.99 3.56 1.93
C HIS A 4 -14.73 3.26 1.10
N VAL A 5 -14.71 3.71 -0.15
CA VAL A 5 -13.60 3.48 -1.08
C VAL A 5 -13.01 4.81 -1.56
N PHE A 6 -11.69 4.93 -1.45
CA PHE A 6 -10.92 6.03 -2.02
C PHE A 6 -10.17 5.56 -3.26
N LEU A 7 -10.49 6.15 -4.42
CA LEU A 7 -9.77 5.92 -5.67
C LEU A 7 -8.77 7.05 -5.91
N ILE A 8 -7.48 6.77 -5.76
CA ILE A 8 -6.38 7.67 -6.10
C ILE A 8 -6.22 7.70 -7.62
N ASN A 9 -6.39 8.89 -8.20
CA ASN A 9 -6.28 9.07 -9.65
C ASN A 9 -5.76 10.49 -9.96
N LEU A 10 -4.76 10.61 -10.83
CA LEU A 10 -4.23 11.90 -11.26
C LEU A 10 -5.25 12.66 -12.12
N ASP A 11 -5.33 13.99 -12.01
CA ASP A 11 -6.29 14.80 -12.79
C ASP A 11 -6.16 14.63 -14.31
N ARG A 12 -4.93 14.40 -14.79
CA ARG A 12 -4.67 14.17 -16.21
C ARG A 12 -5.09 12.77 -16.72
N SER A 13 -5.40 11.84 -15.82
CA SER A 13 -5.68 10.43 -16.13
C SER A 13 -7.18 10.14 -16.15
N ALA A 14 -7.94 10.96 -16.89
CA ALA A 14 -9.38 10.84 -17.02
C ALA A 14 -9.81 9.52 -17.69
N ASP A 15 -8.98 8.99 -18.60
CA ASP A 15 -9.16 7.68 -19.24
C ASP A 15 -9.15 6.53 -18.23
N ARG A 16 -8.21 6.55 -17.27
CA ARG A 16 -8.12 5.55 -16.20
C ARG A 16 -9.30 5.66 -15.24
N LEU A 17 -9.71 6.88 -14.91
CA LEU A 17 -10.90 7.12 -14.10
C LEU A 17 -12.16 6.55 -14.77
N ALA A 18 -12.35 6.80 -16.06
CA ALA A 18 -13.48 6.30 -16.84
C ALA A 18 -13.50 4.76 -16.92
N ARG A 19 -12.34 4.11 -16.87
CA ARG A 19 -12.23 2.64 -16.76
C ARG A 19 -12.56 2.13 -15.36
N CYS A 20 -12.09 2.79 -14.31
CA CYS A 20 -12.27 2.34 -12.93
C CYS A 20 -13.71 2.53 -12.42
N ALA A 21 -14.40 3.60 -12.81
CA ALA A 21 -15.73 3.94 -12.29
C ALA A 21 -16.76 2.81 -12.50
N PRO A 22 -16.95 2.23 -13.70
CA PRO A 22 -17.90 1.13 -13.89
C PRO A 22 -17.59 -0.11 -13.05
N LEU A 23 -16.31 -0.40 -12.78
CA LEU A 23 -15.91 -1.52 -11.92
C LEU A 23 -16.38 -1.29 -10.48
N LEU A 24 -16.20 -0.07 -9.95
CA LEU A 24 -16.62 0.28 -8.60
C LEU A 24 -18.15 0.36 -8.49
N ASP A 25 -18.82 0.90 -9.50
CA ASP A 25 -20.28 0.97 -9.55
C ASP A 25 -20.91 -0.43 -9.57
N ALA A 26 -20.33 -1.36 -10.34
CA ALA A 26 -20.75 -2.76 -10.38
C ALA A 26 -20.55 -3.50 -9.05
N LEU A 27 -19.56 -3.09 -8.24
CA LEU A 27 -19.37 -3.63 -6.89
C LEU A 27 -20.40 -3.11 -5.88
N GLY A 28 -21.16 -2.05 -6.20
CA GLY A 28 -22.14 -1.45 -5.28
C GLY A 28 -21.51 -0.80 -4.05
N VAL A 29 -20.23 -0.42 -4.12
CA VAL A 29 -19.51 0.28 -3.04
C VAL A 29 -19.76 1.78 -3.08
N THR A 30 -19.74 2.44 -1.92
CA THR A 30 -19.67 3.91 -1.89
C THR A 30 -18.22 4.32 -2.10
N TRP A 31 -17.95 5.08 -3.17
CA TRP A 31 -16.60 5.47 -3.53
C TRP A 31 -16.50 6.96 -3.86
N GLU A 32 -15.31 7.52 -3.66
CA GLU A 32 -14.96 8.84 -4.15
C GLU A 32 -13.57 8.84 -4.78
N ARG A 33 -13.38 9.75 -5.73
CA ARG A 33 -12.07 10.03 -6.29
C ARG A 33 -11.27 10.92 -5.32
N VAL A 34 -10.07 10.48 -4.98
CA VAL A 34 -9.05 11.31 -4.33
C VAL A 34 -8.09 11.81 -5.42
N PRO A 35 -8.02 13.13 -5.67
CA PRO A 35 -7.08 13.67 -6.65
C PRO A 35 -5.64 13.29 -6.28
N GLY A 36 -5.01 12.53 -7.16
CA GLY A 36 -3.61 12.14 -7.00
C GLY A 36 -2.70 13.35 -7.15
N ILE A 37 -1.67 13.41 -6.30
CA ILE A 37 -0.67 14.47 -6.34
C ILE A 37 0.36 14.14 -7.41
N GLU A 38 0.43 14.98 -8.43
CA GLU A 38 1.48 14.92 -9.43
C GLU A 38 2.78 15.49 -8.86
N GLY A 39 3.66 14.61 -8.37
CA GLY A 39 4.91 15.09 -7.76
C GLY A 39 5.84 15.87 -8.69
N LYS A 40 5.73 15.69 -10.02
CA LYS A 40 6.46 16.51 -11.01
C LYS A 40 6.03 17.99 -11.02
N ARG A 41 4.84 18.31 -10.49
CA ARG A 41 4.32 19.68 -10.37
C ARG A 41 4.65 20.32 -9.01
N LEU A 42 5.24 19.58 -8.08
CA LEU A 42 5.75 20.14 -6.83
C LEU A 42 7.05 20.90 -7.13
N ASP A 43 7.22 22.06 -6.51
CA ASP A 43 8.45 22.82 -6.65
C ASP A 43 9.65 22.10 -5.99
N ALA A 44 10.85 22.47 -6.41
CA ALA A 44 12.08 21.83 -5.96
C ALA A 44 12.33 22.01 -4.45
N ALA A 45 11.93 23.15 -3.87
CA ALA A 45 12.11 23.41 -2.44
C ALA A 45 11.21 22.51 -1.61
N ARG A 46 9.95 22.30 -2.04
CA ARG A 46 9.01 21.39 -1.41
C ARG A 46 9.46 19.94 -1.53
N LEU A 47 9.95 19.52 -2.69
CA LEU A 47 10.52 18.18 -2.87
C LEU A 47 11.71 17.94 -1.93
N ALA A 48 12.63 18.91 -1.84
CA ALA A 48 13.79 18.84 -0.95
C ALA A 48 13.40 18.82 0.53
N ALA A 49 12.38 19.58 0.92
CA ALA A 49 11.85 19.56 2.29
C ALA A 49 11.16 18.22 2.63
N LEU A 50 10.44 17.62 1.69
CA LEU A 50 9.75 16.34 1.89
C LEU A 50 10.71 15.15 1.90
N ASN A 51 11.77 15.16 1.09
CA ASN A 51 12.77 14.11 1.06
C ASN A 51 14.18 14.71 1.00
N PRO A 52 14.68 15.25 2.12
CA PRO A 52 16.05 15.75 2.18
C PRO A 52 17.00 14.58 1.91
N HIS A 53 17.99 14.80 1.03
CA HIS A 53 18.98 13.78 0.71
C HIS A 53 20.41 14.30 0.96
N PRO A 54 21.26 13.56 1.71
CA PRO A 54 21.01 12.24 2.28
C PRO A 54 19.92 12.25 3.36
N ALA A 55 19.03 11.26 3.33
CA ALA A 55 17.96 11.13 4.31
C ALA A 55 18.56 11.08 5.72
N PRO A 56 17.96 11.78 6.71
CA PRO A 56 18.28 11.58 8.11
C PRO A 56 18.28 10.08 8.43
N HIS A 57 19.25 9.61 9.20
CA HIS A 57 19.34 8.22 9.68
C HIS A 57 19.52 7.11 8.62
N GLY A 58 19.64 7.44 7.32
CA GLY A 58 20.01 6.47 6.27
C GLY A 58 18.94 5.38 6.03
N GLU A 59 17.67 5.73 6.22
CA GLU A 59 16.53 4.81 6.20
C GLU A 59 16.12 4.38 4.79
N TRP A 60 16.65 5.07 3.78
CA TRP A 60 16.51 4.72 2.37
C TRP A 60 17.79 5.03 1.60
N PHE A 61 17.98 4.32 0.48
CA PHE A 61 19.29 4.24 -0.17
C PHE A 61 19.49 5.26 -1.29
N ARG A 62 18.43 5.89 -1.78
CA ARG A 62 18.47 6.92 -2.84
C ARG A 62 17.44 8.02 -2.58
N PRO A 63 17.50 9.19 -3.23
CA PRO A 63 16.39 10.13 -3.25
C PRO A 63 15.12 9.46 -3.79
N LEU A 64 13.97 9.86 -3.26
CA LEU A 64 12.68 9.52 -3.85
C LEU A 64 12.51 10.24 -5.18
N THR A 65 11.90 9.57 -6.16
CA THR A 65 11.50 10.26 -7.37
C THR A 65 10.33 11.20 -7.05
N PRO A 66 10.12 12.28 -7.82
CA PRO A 66 8.93 13.11 -7.66
C PRO A 66 7.64 12.29 -7.72
N GLY A 67 7.58 11.29 -8.61
CA GLY A 67 6.45 10.35 -8.68
C GLY A 67 6.21 9.57 -7.39
N GLU A 68 7.27 9.07 -6.74
CA GLU A 68 7.15 8.38 -5.44
C GLU A 68 6.67 9.31 -4.32
N ILE A 69 7.10 10.57 -4.33
CA ILE A 69 6.63 11.58 -3.37
C ILE A 69 5.14 11.87 -3.60
N GLY A 70 4.73 12.11 -4.85
CA GLY A 70 3.32 12.36 -5.19
C GLY A 70 2.40 11.19 -4.84
N CYS A 71 2.83 9.97 -5.15
CA CYS A 71 2.14 8.74 -4.74
C CYS A 71 1.98 8.66 -3.22
N PHE A 72 3.08 8.83 -2.46
CA PHE A 72 3.02 8.82 -0.99
C PHE A 72 2.03 9.85 -0.44
N LEU A 73 2.10 11.10 -0.91
CA LEU A 73 1.21 12.16 -0.43
C LEU A 73 -0.26 11.89 -0.75
N SER A 74 -0.54 11.18 -1.86
CA SER A 74 -1.91 10.79 -2.24
C SER A 74 -2.49 9.74 -1.28
N HIS A 75 -1.70 8.73 -0.91
CA HIS A 75 -2.12 7.78 0.14
C HIS A 75 -2.22 8.43 1.51
N LEU A 76 -1.30 9.34 1.85
CA LEU A 76 -1.36 10.11 3.08
C LEU A 76 -2.69 10.88 3.18
N ARG A 77 -3.15 11.48 2.08
CA ARG A 77 -4.45 12.15 2.06
C ARG A 77 -5.59 11.19 2.38
N CYS A 78 -5.57 9.97 1.84
CA CYS A 78 -6.58 8.95 2.17
C CYS A 78 -6.57 8.60 3.67
N TRP A 79 -5.38 8.42 4.27
CA TRP A 79 -5.27 8.12 5.71
C TRP A 79 -5.77 9.27 6.58
N GLN A 80 -5.49 10.51 6.18
CA GLN A 80 -6.02 11.71 6.85
C GLN A 80 -7.55 11.77 6.75
N LEU A 81 -8.12 11.51 5.58
CA LEU A 81 -9.57 11.49 5.36
C LEU A 81 -10.27 10.45 6.26
N ILE A 82 -9.68 9.28 6.44
CA ILE A 82 -10.21 8.24 7.36
C ILE A 82 -10.32 8.78 8.78
N ALA A 83 -9.29 9.49 9.26
CA ALA A 83 -9.28 10.08 10.59
C ALA A 83 -10.23 11.27 10.70
N GLU A 84 -10.16 12.22 9.76
CA GLU A 84 -10.98 13.43 9.69
C GLU A 84 -12.48 13.11 9.70
N ARG A 85 -12.87 12.05 8.99
CA ARG A 85 -14.28 11.67 8.82
C ARG A 85 -14.74 10.59 9.80
N GLY A 86 -13.85 10.12 10.67
CA GLY A 86 -14.17 9.04 11.61
C GLY A 86 -14.69 7.79 10.91
N LEU A 87 -14.00 7.34 9.86
CA LEU A 87 -14.30 6.06 9.20
C LEU A 87 -13.64 4.91 9.97
N ASP A 88 -14.34 3.81 10.21
CA ASP A 88 -13.77 2.63 10.89
C ASP A 88 -12.72 1.92 10.03
N CYS A 89 -12.98 1.86 8.73
CA CYS A 89 -12.12 1.27 7.73
C CYS A 89 -12.44 1.89 6.36
N ALA A 90 -11.46 1.92 5.47
CA ALA A 90 -11.67 2.26 4.07
C ALA A 90 -10.78 1.41 3.17
N LEU A 91 -11.24 1.19 1.94
CA LEU A 91 -10.46 0.63 0.84
C LEU A 91 -9.74 1.76 0.11
N VAL A 92 -8.43 1.64 -0.06
CA VAL A 92 -7.63 2.57 -0.86
C VAL A 92 -7.21 1.85 -2.14
N LEU A 93 -7.51 2.46 -3.30
CA LEU A 93 -7.18 1.95 -4.62
C LEU A 93 -6.32 2.97 -5.39
N GLU A 94 -5.29 2.49 -6.08
CA GLU A 94 -4.67 3.20 -7.20
C GLU A 94 -5.44 2.91 -8.49
N ASP A 95 -5.41 3.79 -9.49
CA ASP A 95 -6.21 3.69 -10.73
C ASP A 95 -5.68 2.68 -11.78
N ASP A 96 -4.81 1.74 -11.40
CA ASP A 96 -4.29 0.61 -12.19
C ASP A 96 -4.73 -0.75 -11.63
N PHE A 97 -5.90 -0.82 -10.99
CA PHE A 97 -6.49 -2.09 -10.56
C PHE A 97 -7.41 -2.72 -11.62
N GLN A 98 -7.60 -4.02 -11.47
CA GLN A 98 -8.73 -4.79 -11.99
C GLN A 98 -9.27 -5.71 -10.90
N THR A 99 -10.54 -6.11 -11.01
CA THR A 99 -11.22 -6.98 -10.05
C THR A 99 -11.12 -8.44 -10.47
N HIS A 100 -11.00 -9.35 -9.50
CA HIS A 100 -11.35 -10.75 -9.71
C HIS A 100 -12.87 -10.94 -9.53
N ASP A 101 -13.45 -12.00 -10.11
CA ASP A 101 -14.90 -12.29 -9.99
C ASP A 101 -15.35 -12.50 -8.54
N ILE A 102 -14.42 -12.92 -7.69
CA ILE A 102 -14.62 -13.08 -6.26
C ILE A 102 -14.61 -11.75 -5.49
N CYS A 103 -14.33 -10.63 -6.15
CA CYS A 103 -14.42 -9.32 -5.55
C CYS A 103 -15.88 -8.92 -5.52
N THR A 104 -16.53 -9.15 -4.38
CA THR A 104 -17.94 -8.78 -4.14
C THR A 104 -18.02 -7.83 -2.96
N LEU A 105 -19.08 -7.03 -2.88
CA LEU A 105 -19.35 -6.18 -1.71
C LEU A 105 -19.32 -7.00 -0.41
N GLN A 106 -19.90 -8.20 -0.43
CA GLN A 106 -19.94 -9.09 0.73
C GLN A 106 -18.54 -9.50 1.17
N ASN A 107 -17.67 -9.91 0.24
CA ASN A 107 -16.30 -10.33 0.58
C ASN A 107 -15.46 -9.13 1.07
N LEU A 108 -15.62 -7.96 0.46
CA LEU A 108 -14.97 -6.73 0.92
C LEU A 108 -15.43 -6.32 2.33
N GLN A 109 -16.73 -6.37 2.60
CA GLN A 109 -17.30 -6.04 3.91
C GLN A 109 -16.86 -7.05 4.97
N ALA A 110 -16.87 -8.35 4.67
CA ALA A 110 -16.39 -9.39 5.59
C ALA A 110 -14.92 -9.19 5.97
N LEU A 111 -14.08 -8.81 5.00
CA LEU A 111 -12.70 -8.44 5.28
C LEU A 111 -12.65 -7.17 6.15
N ALA A 112 -13.34 -6.09 5.79
CA ALA A 112 -13.34 -4.84 6.56
C ALA A 112 -13.80 -5.04 8.01
N ASP A 113 -14.87 -5.80 8.24
CA ASP A 113 -15.41 -6.10 9.56
C ASP A 113 -14.43 -6.93 10.42
N SER A 114 -13.54 -7.70 9.78
CA SER A 114 -12.50 -8.46 10.48
C SER A 114 -11.38 -7.58 11.09
N ALA A 115 -11.33 -6.28 10.77
CA ALA A 115 -10.31 -5.35 11.27
C ALA A 115 -10.19 -5.33 12.80
N THR A 116 -11.31 -5.54 13.50
CA THR A 116 -11.40 -5.60 14.97
C THR A 116 -11.77 -7.00 15.49
N GLY A 117 -11.69 -8.03 14.64
CA GLY A 117 -12.05 -9.40 14.99
C GLY A 117 -10.96 -10.13 15.79
N ALA A 118 -10.98 -11.47 15.75
CA ALA A 118 -10.04 -12.33 16.48
C ALA A 118 -8.56 -12.08 16.09
N HIS A 119 -8.31 -11.69 14.85
CA HIS A 119 -6.97 -11.33 14.35
C HIS A 119 -7.00 -9.88 13.85
N PRO A 120 -7.01 -8.90 14.75
CA PRO A 120 -7.18 -7.50 14.38
C PRO A 120 -6.00 -7.02 13.55
N TRP A 121 -6.23 -6.13 12.60
CA TRP A 121 -5.21 -5.63 11.68
C TRP A 121 -5.30 -4.11 11.46
N ASP A 122 -4.20 -3.54 10.99
CA ASP A 122 -4.07 -2.12 10.66
C ASP A 122 -4.15 -1.90 9.14
N VAL A 123 -3.53 -2.79 8.38
CA VAL A 123 -3.55 -2.80 6.91
C VAL A 123 -3.77 -4.23 6.42
N LEU A 124 -4.65 -4.38 5.44
CA LEU A 124 -4.92 -5.65 4.79
C LEU A 124 -4.77 -5.48 3.28
N LYS A 125 -3.69 -6.05 2.71
CA LYS A 125 -3.42 -6.04 1.27
C LYS A 125 -4.40 -6.94 0.54
N LEU A 126 -4.93 -6.47 -0.58
CA LEU A 126 -5.89 -7.21 -1.42
C LEU A 126 -5.32 -7.61 -2.78
N THR A 127 -4.02 -7.36 -2.98
CA THR A 127 -3.22 -7.66 -4.16
C THR A 127 -1.94 -8.38 -3.79
N ARG A 128 -1.44 -9.19 -4.73
CA ARG A 128 -0.10 -9.81 -4.70
C ARG A 128 0.16 -10.60 -3.42
N LEU A 129 -0.74 -11.53 -3.07
CA LEU A 129 -0.51 -12.47 -1.99
C LEU A 129 0.87 -13.11 -2.13
N ARG A 130 1.69 -12.95 -1.09
CA ARG A 130 3.10 -13.34 -1.13
C ARG A 130 3.24 -14.86 -1.11
N GLN A 131 4.19 -15.36 -1.90
CA GLN A 131 4.50 -16.79 -1.93
C GLN A 131 4.95 -17.27 -0.55
N GLY A 132 4.32 -18.34 -0.05
CA GLY A 132 4.60 -18.90 1.27
C GLY A 132 4.09 -18.05 2.44
N ALA A 133 3.15 -17.12 2.21
CA ALA A 133 2.40 -16.48 3.28
C ALA A 133 1.60 -17.53 4.05
N LYS A 134 1.58 -17.42 5.39
CA LYS A 134 0.90 -18.37 6.26
C LYS A 134 -0.47 -17.84 6.63
N ARG A 135 -1.48 -18.71 6.60
CA ARG A 135 -2.82 -18.38 7.09
C ARG A 135 -2.76 -18.12 8.60
N VAL A 136 -3.37 -17.01 9.01
CA VAL A 136 -3.53 -16.59 10.41
C VAL A 136 -4.95 -16.89 10.87
N GLY A 137 -5.96 -16.61 10.02
CA GLY A 137 -7.35 -16.86 10.33
C GLY A 137 -8.23 -16.90 9.08
N SER A 138 -9.48 -17.31 9.26
CA SER A 138 -10.52 -17.28 8.22
C SER A 138 -11.56 -16.22 8.58
N VAL A 139 -11.96 -15.39 7.62
CA VAL A 139 -13.04 -14.41 7.79
C VAL A 139 -14.36 -14.91 7.23
N GLY A 140 -14.32 -15.93 6.38
CA GLY A 140 -15.52 -16.53 5.79
C GLY A 140 -15.18 -17.45 4.63
N GLN A 141 -16.16 -17.64 3.75
CA GLN A 141 -16.01 -18.29 2.46
C GLN A 141 -16.19 -17.24 1.37
N VAL A 142 -15.47 -17.41 0.27
CA VAL A 142 -15.61 -16.56 -0.90
C VAL A 142 -16.96 -16.81 -1.55
N SER A 143 -17.73 -15.74 -1.73
CA SER A 143 -18.93 -15.74 -2.59
C SER A 143 -18.54 -15.56 -4.07
N GLY A 144 -19.19 -16.30 -4.99
CA GLY A 144 -19.00 -16.22 -6.45
C GLY A 144 -18.80 -17.59 -7.12
N ASP A 145 -19.11 -17.69 -8.42
CA ASP A 145 -19.10 -18.96 -9.18
C ASP A 145 -17.74 -19.66 -9.17
N ALA A 146 -16.65 -18.89 -9.23
CA ALA A 146 -15.28 -19.42 -9.19
C ALA A 146 -14.76 -19.68 -7.76
N GLY A 147 -15.51 -19.31 -6.71
CA GLY A 147 -15.01 -19.22 -5.34
C GLY A 147 -15.77 -20.04 -4.29
N GLN A 148 -16.88 -20.69 -4.63
CA GLN A 148 -17.68 -21.44 -3.65
C GLN A 148 -16.84 -22.48 -2.90
N GLY A 149 -16.85 -22.40 -1.56
CA GLY A 149 -16.08 -23.29 -0.69
C GLY A 149 -14.59 -22.95 -0.58
N THR A 150 -14.11 -21.88 -1.22
CA THR A 150 -12.76 -21.35 -0.98
C THR A 150 -12.78 -20.44 0.24
N PRO A 151 -11.97 -20.70 1.28
CA PRO A 151 -11.95 -19.84 2.45
C PRO A 151 -11.38 -18.46 2.11
N LEU A 152 -12.10 -17.41 2.53
CA LEU A 152 -11.59 -16.05 2.57
C LEU A 152 -10.78 -15.88 3.86
N ALA A 153 -9.48 -15.65 3.72
CA ALA A 153 -8.53 -15.78 4.82
C ALA A 153 -7.58 -14.59 4.96
N LEU A 154 -7.09 -14.41 6.19
CA LEU A 154 -6.02 -13.48 6.53
C LEU A 154 -4.70 -14.25 6.54
N CYS A 155 -3.69 -13.73 5.84
CA CYS A 155 -2.38 -14.33 5.71
C CYS A 155 -1.27 -13.35 6.13
N PHE A 156 -0.19 -13.90 6.68
CA PHE A 156 0.98 -13.13 7.11
C PHE A 156 2.28 -13.66 6.51
N GLY A 157 3.20 -12.75 6.20
CA GLY A 157 4.56 -13.07 5.76
C GLY A 157 4.67 -13.43 4.27
N GLY A 158 5.51 -14.41 3.94
CA GLY A 158 5.80 -14.83 2.56
C GLY A 158 6.90 -13.99 1.87
N LYS A 159 7.15 -14.24 0.59
CA LYS A 159 8.09 -13.50 -0.28
C LYS A 159 7.38 -13.03 -1.55
N GLY A 160 7.67 -11.81 -2.01
CA GLY A 160 7.07 -11.29 -3.23
C GLY A 160 7.28 -9.79 -3.39
N PRO A 161 6.89 -9.25 -4.56
CA PRO A 161 6.82 -7.81 -4.79
C PRO A 161 5.82 -7.15 -3.82
N GLU A 162 6.02 -5.85 -3.60
CA GLU A 162 5.13 -5.02 -2.79
C GLU A 162 4.45 -4.03 -3.73
N ASP A 163 3.18 -3.73 -3.46
CA ASP A 163 2.47 -2.64 -4.10
C ASP A 163 1.55 -1.92 -3.10
N GLY A 164 1.00 -0.79 -3.58
CA GLY A 164 -0.04 0.01 -2.93
C GLY A 164 -1.37 -0.02 -3.70
N THR A 165 -1.49 -0.88 -4.72
CA THR A 165 -2.59 -0.93 -5.69
C THR A 165 -3.96 -1.04 -5.03
N ALA A 166 -4.12 -2.00 -4.11
CA ALA A 166 -5.38 -2.19 -3.38
C ALA A 166 -5.14 -2.71 -1.96
N TYR A 167 -5.61 -1.96 -0.97
CA TYR A 167 -5.58 -2.40 0.42
C TYR A 167 -6.69 -1.77 1.25
N LEU A 168 -7.17 -2.51 2.24
CA LEU A 168 -7.97 -1.96 3.33
C LEU A 168 -7.05 -1.40 4.41
N VAL A 169 -7.48 -0.30 5.03
CA VAL A 169 -6.81 0.29 6.18
C VAL A 169 -7.84 0.63 7.25
N SER A 170 -7.60 0.18 8.47
CA SER A 170 -8.47 0.51 9.61
C SER A 170 -8.17 1.92 10.12
N ARG A 171 -9.08 2.54 10.87
CA ARG A 171 -8.85 3.84 11.50
C ARG A 171 -7.58 3.86 12.35
N ARG A 172 -7.36 2.78 13.10
CA ARG A 172 -6.14 2.58 13.91
C ARG A 172 -4.90 2.54 13.02
N GLY A 173 -4.97 1.82 11.90
CA GLY A 173 -3.89 1.78 10.91
C GLY A 173 -3.60 3.13 10.29
N ALA A 174 -4.64 3.87 9.86
CA ALA A 174 -4.51 5.21 9.29
C ALA A 174 -3.85 6.19 10.28
N ALA A 175 -4.21 6.13 11.57
CA ALA A 175 -3.59 6.95 12.61
C ALA A 175 -2.10 6.63 12.80
N LYS A 176 -1.71 5.34 12.75
CA LYS A 176 -0.30 4.91 12.81
C LYS A 176 0.48 5.28 11.53
N LEU A 177 -0.17 5.23 10.38
CA LEU A 177 0.41 5.53 9.07
C LEU A 177 0.56 7.03 8.80
N THR A 178 -0.26 7.87 9.42
CA THR A 178 -0.10 9.32 9.33
C THR A 178 1.25 9.72 9.98
N PRO A 179 2.24 10.21 9.21
CA PRO A 179 3.56 10.50 9.73
C PRO A 179 3.50 11.57 10.82
N LYS A 180 4.20 11.33 11.93
CA LYS A 180 4.50 12.35 12.95
C LYS A 180 5.75 13.17 12.61
N ARG A 181 6.30 12.94 11.41
CA ARG A 181 7.54 13.54 10.90
C ARG A 181 7.27 14.24 9.60
N GLU A 182 7.99 15.32 9.36
CA GLU A 182 7.85 16.15 8.16
C GLU A 182 8.44 15.48 6.90
N HIS A 183 9.37 14.55 7.09
CA HIS A 183 10.11 13.92 5.99
C HIS A 183 9.58 12.53 5.62
N LEU A 184 9.48 12.28 4.31
CA LEU A 184 9.24 11.00 3.69
C LEU A 184 10.56 10.24 3.61
N LEU A 185 10.60 9.06 4.20
CA LEU A 185 11.82 8.26 4.26
C LEU A 185 12.01 7.39 3.02
N ARG A 186 10.90 6.79 2.55
CA ARG A 186 10.89 5.74 1.54
C ARG A 186 9.56 5.81 0.74
N PRO A 187 9.47 5.11 -0.40
CA PRO A 187 8.21 4.98 -1.13
C PRO A 187 7.10 4.35 -0.27
N VAL A 188 5.83 4.62 -0.57
CA VAL A 188 4.69 4.23 0.26
C VAL A 188 4.50 2.72 0.39
N ASP A 189 4.69 1.96 -0.68
CA ASP A 189 4.70 0.50 -0.71
C ASP A 189 5.77 -0.07 0.23
N PHE A 190 6.92 0.60 0.30
CA PHE A 190 7.96 0.30 1.28
C PHE A 190 7.59 0.80 2.67
N GLU A 191 6.83 1.87 2.85
CA GLU A 191 6.36 2.28 4.18
C GLU A 191 5.43 1.21 4.79
N LEU A 192 4.47 0.72 4.01
CA LEU A 192 3.48 -0.27 4.43
C LEU A 192 4.10 -1.59 4.90
N LYS A 193 5.26 -1.98 4.39
CA LYS A 193 5.93 -3.24 4.79
C LYS A 193 6.84 -3.12 6.02
N HIS A 194 7.25 -1.93 6.46
CA HIS A 194 8.06 -1.76 7.67
C HIS A 194 7.16 -1.64 8.89
N HIS A 195 6.30 -2.63 9.03
CA HIS A 195 5.24 -2.63 10.01
C HIS A 195 5.78 -2.48 11.44
N TRP A 196 6.98 -2.99 11.72
CA TRP A 196 7.63 -2.87 13.04
C TRP A 196 8.07 -1.45 13.42
N GLU A 197 8.30 -0.54 12.46
CA GLU A 197 8.73 0.84 12.78
C GLU A 197 7.56 1.72 13.23
N ARG A 198 6.33 1.28 12.99
CA ARG A 198 5.09 2.02 13.28
C ARG A 198 4.07 1.21 14.08
N ASP A 199 4.48 0.09 14.65
CA ASP A 199 3.60 -0.83 15.37
C ASP A 199 2.36 -1.24 14.54
N LEU A 200 2.54 -1.44 13.23
CA LEU A 200 1.46 -1.87 12.33
C LEU A 200 1.31 -3.39 12.38
N THR A 201 0.06 -3.85 12.35
CA THR A 201 -0.30 -5.22 12.01
C THR A 201 -0.74 -5.28 10.56
N VAL A 202 0.03 -5.94 9.71
CA VAL A 202 -0.19 -5.98 8.26
C VAL A 202 -0.42 -7.42 7.79
N TYR A 203 -1.57 -7.66 7.18
CA TYR A 203 -1.93 -8.94 6.56
C TYR A 203 -2.17 -8.80 5.06
N SER A 204 -2.29 -9.94 4.38
CA SER A 204 -2.77 -10.06 3.02
C SER A 204 -4.02 -10.93 3.00
N ALA A 205 -5.00 -10.59 2.17
CA ALA A 205 -6.14 -11.46 1.91
C ALA A 205 -5.70 -12.67 1.07
N SER A 206 -6.40 -13.79 1.25
CA SER A 206 -6.32 -14.94 0.37
C SER A 206 -7.74 -15.43 0.10
N PRO A 207 -8.18 -15.51 -1.17
CA PRO A 207 -7.44 -15.13 -2.38
C PRO A 207 -7.27 -13.61 -2.50
N ASP A 208 -6.47 -13.15 -3.47
CA ASP A 208 -6.43 -11.73 -3.88
C ASP A 208 -7.79 -11.32 -4.48
N LEU A 209 -8.29 -10.14 -4.14
CA LEU A 209 -9.55 -9.61 -4.70
C LEU A 209 -9.31 -8.70 -5.89
N PHE A 210 -8.11 -8.13 -5.99
CA PHE A 210 -7.70 -7.27 -7.08
C PHE A 210 -6.37 -7.73 -7.65
N TRP A 211 -6.09 -7.33 -8.89
CA TRP A 211 -4.78 -7.45 -9.50
C TRP A 211 -4.37 -6.14 -10.17
N GLN A 212 -3.06 -5.89 -10.22
CA GLN A 212 -2.53 -4.68 -10.84
C GLN A 212 -2.38 -4.88 -12.35
N VAL A 213 -2.97 -3.98 -13.12
CA VAL A 213 -2.86 -3.93 -14.57
C VAL A 213 -1.41 -3.65 -14.97
N GLY A 214 -0.88 -4.41 -15.94
CA GLY A 214 0.49 -4.28 -16.42
C GLY A 214 0.81 -2.90 -17.03
N ALA A 215 2.11 -2.56 -17.07
CA ALA A 215 2.61 -1.27 -17.57
C ALA A 215 2.24 -0.97 -19.04
N ASP A 216 1.91 -2.01 -19.78
CA ASP A 216 1.50 -2.02 -21.18
C ASP A 216 0.06 -1.52 -21.39
N ILE A 217 -0.79 -1.57 -20.35
CA ILE A 217 -2.18 -1.08 -20.37
C ILE A 217 -2.33 0.13 -19.44
N ALA A 218 -1.53 0.21 -18.37
CA ALA A 218 -1.44 1.35 -17.46
C ALA A 218 0.04 1.63 -17.15
N ALA A 219 0.69 2.45 -17.97
CA ALA A 219 2.10 2.77 -17.80
C ALA A 219 2.41 3.21 -16.36
N SER A 220 3.34 2.49 -15.70
CA SER A 220 3.82 2.87 -14.37
C SER A 220 4.52 4.23 -14.47
N VAL A 221 3.76 5.30 -14.22
CA VAL A 221 4.23 6.69 -14.25
C VAL A 221 5.39 6.92 -13.27
N ILE A 222 5.52 6.05 -12.27
CA ILE A 222 6.45 6.15 -11.14
C ILE A 222 7.83 5.53 -11.45
N GLY A 223 7.92 4.63 -12.44
CA GLY A 223 9.14 3.86 -12.73
C GLY A 223 10.31 4.68 -13.27
N GLY A 224 10.03 5.72 -14.06
CA GLY A 224 11.02 6.60 -14.68
C GLY A 224 11.77 7.40 -13.61
N GLY A 225 13.00 6.99 -13.30
CA GLY A 225 13.87 7.66 -12.32
C GLY A 225 14.38 6.73 -11.21
N ARG A 226 13.73 5.58 -10.99
CA ARG A 226 14.15 4.63 -9.93
C ARG A 226 15.55 4.06 -10.12
N ALA A 227 16.04 4.05 -11.37
CA ALA A 227 17.32 3.45 -11.77
C ALA A 227 18.43 4.48 -12.00
N GLU A 228 18.16 5.79 -11.96
CA GLU A 228 19.15 6.85 -12.24
C GLU A 228 20.40 6.79 -11.35
N TYR A 229 20.25 6.24 -10.13
CA TYR A 229 21.40 6.05 -9.23
C TYR A 229 22.46 5.10 -9.79
N ARG A 230 22.13 4.30 -10.81
CA ARG A 230 23.08 3.41 -11.50
C ARG A 230 24.10 4.19 -12.34
N ASP A 231 23.76 5.42 -12.72
CA ASP A 231 24.59 6.28 -13.56
C ASP A 231 25.39 7.31 -12.72
N TYR A 232 25.30 7.21 -11.39
CA TYR A 232 26.07 8.08 -10.49
C TYR A 232 27.59 7.83 -10.59
N PRO A 233 28.42 8.86 -10.31
CA PRO A 233 29.87 8.69 -10.17
C PRO A 233 30.24 7.57 -9.18
N PRO A 234 31.38 6.87 -9.36
CA PRO A 234 31.71 5.65 -8.63
C PRO A 234 31.56 5.74 -7.10
N LEU A 235 32.04 6.81 -6.48
CA LEU A 235 31.95 7.00 -5.03
C LEU A 235 30.50 7.16 -4.55
N ARG A 236 29.71 7.99 -5.23
CA ARG A 236 28.28 8.22 -4.90
C ARG A 236 27.47 6.96 -5.12
N LYS A 237 27.76 6.22 -6.20
CA LYS A 237 27.17 4.91 -6.48
C LYS A 237 27.49 3.92 -5.35
N ALA A 238 28.76 3.80 -4.95
CA ALA A 238 29.17 2.93 -3.84
C ALA A 238 28.45 3.28 -2.53
N GLN A 239 28.28 4.56 -2.20
CA GLN A 239 27.50 5.00 -1.04
C GLN A 239 26.04 4.54 -1.10
N VAL A 240 25.39 4.64 -2.27
CA VAL A 240 24.02 4.13 -2.47
C VAL A 240 23.96 2.62 -2.24
N TYR A 241 24.88 1.85 -2.79
CA TYR A 241 24.92 0.39 -2.60
C TYR A 241 25.16 0.00 -1.13
N LEU A 242 26.03 0.72 -0.42
CA LEU A 242 26.25 0.50 1.01
C LEU A 242 24.98 0.77 1.83
N ARG A 243 24.27 1.87 1.57
CA ARG A 243 22.98 2.17 2.20
C ARG A 243 21.93 1.12 1.85
N LYS A 244 21.89 0.68 0.59
CA LYS A 244 20.98 -0.38 0.13
C LYS A 244 21.23 -1.68 0.88
N HIS A 245 22.49 -2.06 1.07
CA HIS A 245 22.86 -3.26 1.84
C HIS A 245 22.44 -3.12 3.30
N ARG A 246 22.73 -1.99 3.95
CA ARG A 246 22.29 -1.68 5.33
C ARG A 246 20.77 -1.75 5.47
N TYR A 247 20.03 -1.20 4.52
CA TYR A 247 18.58 -1.25 4.46
C TYR A 247 18.07 -2.70 4.44
N HIS A 248 18.59 -3.53 3.54
CA HIS A 248 18.18 -4.93 3.43
C HIS A 248 18.56 -5.76 4.66
N MET A 249 19.73 -5.52 5.26
CA MET A 249 20.12 -6.17 6.52
C MET A 249 19.17 -5.82 7.66
N ARG A 250 18.81 -4.54 7.82
CA ARG A 250 17.83 -4.10 8.83
C ARG A 250 16.47 -4.76 8.61
N PHE A 251 15.97 -4.75 7.38
CA PHE A 251 14.70 -5.38 7.01
C PHE A 251 14.70 -6.88 7.30
N TRP A 252 15.78 -7.58 6.93
CA TRP A 252 15.95 -9.01 7.18
C TRP A 252 16.01 -9.31 8.67
N LEU A 253 16.80 -8.55 9.44
CA LEU A 253 16.97 -8.74 10.87
C LEU A 253 15.65 -8.50 11.62
N ALA A 254 14.92 -7.43 11.30
CA ALA A 254 13.62 -7.17 11.89
C ALA A 254 12.62 -8.31 11.64
N ASN A 255 12.59 -8.85 10.41
CA ASN A 255 11.76 -10.00 10.08
C ASN A 255 12.20 -11.29 10.78
N LYS A 256 13.50 -11.50 10.98
CA LYS A 256 14.03 -12.69 11.66
C LYS A 256 13.81 -12.65 13.17
N LEU A 257 14.02 -11.49 13.78
CA LEU A 257 13.79 -11.25 15.20
C LEU A 257 12.30 -11.10 15.55
N GLY A 258 11.41 -11.08 14.55
CA GLY A 258 9.98 -10.94 14.78
C GLY A 258 9.58 -9.59 15.36
N LEU A 259 10.35 -8.53 15.08
CA LEU A 259 10.00 -7.18 15.51
C LEU A 259 8.62 -6.82 14.93
N GLY A 260 7.74 -6.27 15.79
CA GLY A 260 6.37 -5.94 15.40
C GLY A 260 5.40 -7.12 15.26
N ARG A 261 5.76 -8.35 15.70
CA ARG A 261 4.87 -9.53 15.68
C ARG A 261 4.11 -9.79 16.99
N ARG A 262 4.00 -8.79 17.88
CA ARG A 262 3.50 -8.99 19.26
C ARG A 262 2.10 -9.62 19.35
N ASN A 263 1.29 -9.57 18.28
CA ASN A 263 -0.09 -10.09 18.24
C ASN A 263 -0.36 -11.15 17.15
N VAL A 264 0.67 -11.65 16.45
CA VAL A 264 0.48 -12.54 15.26
C VAL A 264 0.80 -14.01 15.55
N LEU A 265 1.44 -14.30 16.70
CA LEU A 265 1.92 -15.63 17.08
C LEU A 265 1.36 -16.11 18.43
N GLY A 266 0.24 -15.52 18.87
CA GLY A 266 -0.53 -16.00 20.01
C GLY A 266 -1.47 -17.11 19.59
#